data_AF-A0A970XGV5-F1
#
_entry.id   AF-A0A970XGV5-F1
#
_cell.length_a   1.000
_cell.length_b   1.000
_cell.length_c   1.000
_cell.angle_alpha   90.00
_cell.angle_beta   90.00
_cell.angle_gamma   90.00
#
_symmetry.space_group_name_H-M   'P 1'
#
loop_
_entity.id
_entity.type
_entity.pdbx_description
1 polymer ?
#
loop_
_entity_poly.entity_id
_entity_poly.type
_entity_poly.pdbx_seq_one_letter_code
_entity_poly.pdbx_strand_id
1 'polypeptide(L)' 'MDERIILNKLTDDEVIIERQRYVVDEGTEYTVGPPHLCWYRNSVRGRAEIASAVSGKDLDAVLAKWGPEPTVTEEAEE' A
#
# COMPACT_ATOMS: atom_id res chain seq x y z
N MET A 1 19.71 -0.25 -4.84
CA MET A 1 18.54 -1.13 -5.01
C MET A 1 17.38 -0.31 -4.56
N ASP A 2 16.58 0.05 -5.53
CA ASP A 2 15.57 1.07 -5.39
C ASP A 2 14.22 0.35 -5.35
N GLU A 3 13.29 0.88 -4.58
CA GLU A 3 11.95 0.31 -4.44
C GLU A 3 10.96 1.37 -4.88
N ARG A 4 10.09 1.00 -5.82
CA ARG A 4 8.94 1.82 -6.19
C ARG A 4 7.68 1.22 -5.60
N ILE A 5 6.84 2.11 -5.11
CA ILE A 5 5.52 1.77 -4.57
C ILE A 5 4.51 2.05 -5.68
N ILE A 6 3.68 1.06 -5.98
CA ILE A 6 2.61 1.18 -6.97
C ILE A 6 1.31 0.87 -6.24
N LEU A 7 0.34 1.78 -6.31
CA LEU A 7 -1.03 1.45 -5.92
C LEU A 7 -1.65 0.61 -7.03
N ASN A 8 -1.79 -0.69 -6.78
CA ASN A 8 -2.35 -1.62 -7.76
C ASN A 8 -3.88 -1.53 -7.77
N LYS A 9 -4.49 -1.53 -6.58
CA LYS A 9 -5.94 -1.43 -6.40
C LYS A 9 -6.24 -0.59 -5.19
N LEU A 10 -7.15 0.37 -5.31
CA LEU A 10 -7.65 1.19 -4.22
C LEU A 10 -9.18 1.20 -4.29
N THR A 11 -9.83 0.55 -3.33
CA THR A 11 -11.28 0.55 -3.15
C THR A 11 -11.63 1.21 -1.81
N ASP A 12 -12.92 1.35 -1.54
CA ASP A 12 -13.42 1.91 -0.29
C ASP A 12 -13.12 1.00 0.92
N ASP A 13 -12.92 -0.31 0.70
CA ASP A 13 -12.68 -1.30 1.77
C ASP A 13 -11.25 -1.84 1.85
N GLU A 14 -10.50 -1.80 0.75
CA GLU A 14 -9.16 -2.38 0.68
C GLU A 14 -8.24 -1.60 -0.25
N VAL A 15 -6.95 -1.73 -0.01
CA VAL A 15 -5.90 -1.23 -0.89
C VAL A 15 -4.81 -2.27 -1.03
N ILE A 16 -4.39 -2.48 -2.27
CA ILE A 16 -3.30 -3.38 -2.64
C ILE A 16 -2.14 -2.50 -3.08
N ILE A 17 -1.09 -2.51 -2.29
CA ILE A 17 0.16 -1.83 -2.57
C ILE A 17 1.16 -2.85 -3.08
N GLU A 18 1.71 -2.57 -4.25
CA GLU A 18 2.77 -3.34 -4.84
C GLU A 18 4.11 -2.65 -4.62
N ARG A 19 5.05 -3.36 -3.98
CA ARG A 19 6.43 -2.93 -3.81
C ARG A 19 7.29 -3.67 -4.80
N GLN A 20 7.70 -2.99 -5.86
CA GLN A 20 8.58 -3.53 -6.87
C GLN A 20 9.99 -3.00 -6.65
N ARG A 21 10.93 -3.91 -6.42
CA ARG A 21 12.34 -3.58 -6.40
C ARG A 21 12.88 -3.52 -7.81
N TYR A 22 13.74 -2.55 -8.07
CA TYR A 22 14.41 -2.39 -9.35
C TYR A 22 15.86 -1.92 -9.15
N VAL A 23 16.66 -2.12 -10.18
CA VAL A 23 18.02 -1.64 -10.28
C VAL A 23 18.20 -0.98 -11.63
N VAL A 24 18.89 0.15 -11.65
CA VAL A 24 19.29 0.80 -12.90
C VAL A 24 20.71 0.35 -13.21
N ASP A 25 20.87 -0.36 -14.32
CA ASP A 25 22.17 -0.80 -14.81
C ASP A 25 22.35 -0.25 -16.23
N GLU A 26 23.43 0.52 -16.44
CA GLU A 26 23.73 1.24 -17.68
C GLU A 26 22.55 2.07 -18.26
N GLY A 27 21.69 2.61 -17.38
CA GLY A 27 20.52 3.40 -17.78
C GLY A 27 19.29 2.58 -18.16
N THR A 28 19.35 1.25 -18.05
CA THR A 28 18.20 0.35 -18.22
C THR A 28 17.68 -0.08 -16.85
N GLU A 29 16.36 0.05 -16.65
CA GLU A 29 15.69 -0.38 -15.42
C GLU A 29 15.38 -1.87 -15.47
N TYR A 30 15.94 -2.63 -14.52
CA TYR A 30 15.67 -4.05 -14.34
C TYR A 30 14.89 -4.28 -13.05
N THR A 31 13.76 -4.98 -13.13
CA THR A 31 13.04 -5.42 -11.94
C THR A 31 13.78 -6.57 -11.27
N VAL A 32 13.90 -6.50 -9.95
CA VAL A 32 14.63 -7.49 -9.14
C VAL A 32 13.63 -8.33 -8.37
N GLY A 33 13.41 -9.56 -8.83
CA GLY A 33 12.54 -10.52 -8.16
C GLY A 33 11.04 -10.20 -8.28
N PRO A 34 10.19 -11.03 -7.67
CA PRO A 34 8.75 -10.82 -7.68
C PRO A 34 8.35 -9.58 -6.87
N PRO A 35 7.29 -8.87 -7.28
CA PRO A 35 6.77 -7.77 -6.50
C PRO A 35 6.20 -8.26 -5.17
N HIS A 36 6.39 -7.46 -4.12
CA HIS A 36 5.80 -7.74 -2.82
C HIS A 36 4.45 -7.02 -2.72
N LEU A 37 3.38 -7.80 -2.64
CA LEU A 37 2.01 -7.29 -2.53
C LEU A 37 1.62 -7.19 -1.06
N CYS A 38 1.36 -5.96 -0.60
CA CYS A 38 0.81 -5.68 0.72
C CYS A 38 -0.67 -5.35 0.58
N TRP A 39 -1.50 -6.10 1.28
CA TRP A 39 -2.95 -5.91 1.31
C TRP A 39 -3.31 -5.25 2.63
N TYR A 40 -3.94 -4.08 2.56
CA TYR A 40 -4.45 -3.39 3.74
C TYR A 40 -5.96 -3.24 3.60
N ARG A 41 -6.67 -3.40 4.71
CA ARG A 41 -8.10 -3.12 4.78
C ARG A 41 -8.33 -1.74 5.38
N ASN A 42 -9.44 -1.13 5.00
CA ASN A 42 -9.93 0.13 5.57
C ASN A 42 -10.52 -0.10 6.97
N SER A 43 -9.69 -0.63 7.87
CA SER A 43 -10.00 -0.86 9.27
C SER A 43 -9.10 -0.02 10.16
N VAL A 44 -9.37 0.02 11.46
CA VAL A 44 -8.56 0.80 12.41
C VAL A 44 -7.10 0.34 12.38
N ARG A 45 -6.87 -0.98 12.40
CA ARG A 45 -5.52 -1.54 12.36
C ARG A 45 -4.89 -1.39 10.98
N GLY A 46 -5.63 -1.68 9.91
CA GLY A 46 -5.13 -1.59 8.54
C GLY A 46 -4.69 -0.16 8.17
N ARG A 47 -5.42 0.86 8.66
CA ARG A 47 -5.03 2.28 8.56
C ARG A 47 -3.72 2.60 9.28
N ALA A 48 -3.47 2.01 10.44
CA ALA A 48 -2.21 2.18 11.17
C ALA A 48 -1.04 1.48 10.47
N GLU A 49 -1.28 0.29 9.92
CA GLU A 49 -0.28 -0.48 9.17
C GLU A 49 0.12 0.24 7.88
N ILE A 50 -0.84 0.71 7.08
CA ILE A 50 -0.54 1.45 5.86
C ILE A 50 0.15 2.78 6.15
N ALA A 51 -0.19 3.47 7.24
CA ALA A 51 0.49 4.71 7.63
C ALA A 51 1.97 4.49 8.00
N SER A 52 2.33 3.30 8.47
CA SER A 52 3.73 2.92 8.72
C SER A 52 4.43 2.42 7.45
N ALA A 53 3.68 1.84 6.51
CA ALA A 53 4.24 1.28 5.29
C ALA A 53 4.39 2.30 4.15
N VAL A 54 3.46 3.24 4.04
CA VAL A 54 3.40 4.25 2.97
C VAL A 54 3.31 5.61 3.63
N SER A 55 4.03 6.58 3.09
CA SER A 55 4.07 7.94 3.63
C SER A 55 3.99 8.97 2.52
N GLY A 56 3.58 10.18 2.87
CA GLY A 56 3.48 11.29 1.91
C GLY A 56 2.25 11.16 1.01
N LYS A 57 2.43 11.47 -0.28
CA LYS A 57 1.33 11.67 -1.23
C LYS A 57 0.49 10.41 -1.47
N ASP A 58 1.13 9.24 -1.48
CA ASP A 58 0.43 7.97 -1.70
C ASP A 58 -0.47 7.62 -0.52
N LEU A 59 -0.01 7.84 0.71
CA LEU A 59 -0.83 7.64 1.91
C LEU A 59 -2.01 8.62 1.93
N ASP A 60 -1.75 9.90 1.62
CA ASP A 60 -2.78 10.92 1.57
C ASP A 60 -3.88 10.58 0.55
N ALA A 61 -3.50 10.06 -0.63
CA ALA A 61 -4.44 9.60 -1.64
C ALA A 61 -5.32 8.43 -1.15
N VAL A 62 -4.74 7.47 -0.42
CA VAL A 62 -5.50 6.35 0.16
C VAL A 62 -6.46 6.85 1.24
N LEU A 63 -5.98 7.64 2.18
CA LEU A 63 -6.79 8.16 3.27
C LEU A 63 -7.89 9.10 2.77
N ALA A 64 -7.62 9.89 1.74
CA ALA A 64 -8.62 10.74 1.09
C ALA A 64 -9.74 9.91 0.45
N LYS A 65 -9.41 8.75 -0.14
CA LYS A 65 -10.40 7.83 -0.71
C LYS A 65 -11.18 7.09 0.38
N TRP A 66 -10.52 6.65 1.44
CA TRP A 66 -11.15 5.93 2.56
C TRP A 66 -11.95 6.84 3.51
N GLY A 67 -11.71 8.15 3.48
CA GLY A 67 -12.38 9.11 4.34
C GLY A 67 -11.96 9.00 5.82
N PRO A 68 -12.62 9.74 6.72
CA PRO A 68 -12.25 9.82 8.13
C PRO A 68 -12.58 8.56 8.94
N GLU A 69 -13.56 7.76 8.50
CA GLU A 69 -14.09 6.62 9.25
C GLU A 69 -13.74 5.28 8.56
N PRO A 70 -13.32 4.24 9.32
CA PRO A 70 -13.08 2.92 8.76
C PRO A 70 -14.39 2.31 8.24
N THR A 71 -14.39 1.76 7.02
CA THR A 71 -15.55 1.04 6.47
C THR A 71 -15.57 -0.42 6.89
N VAL A 72 -14.39 -0.99 7.17
CA VAL A 72 -14.23 -2.38 7.60
C VAL A 72 -14.14 -2.42 9.12
N THR A 73 -15.15 -3.02 9.74
CA THR A 73 -15.11 -3.35 11.16
C THR A 73 -14.29 -4.64 11.31
N GLU A 74 -13.15 -4.57 12.00
CA GLU A 74 -12.44 -5.77 12.42
C GLU A 74 -13.25 -6.42 13.54
N GLU A 75 -14.00 -7.45 13.21
CA GLU A 75 -14.55 -8.35 14.22
C GLU A 75 -13.36 -8.97 14.93
N ALA A 76 -13.13 -8.58 16.19
CA ALA A 76 -12.17 -9.24 17.05
C ALA A 76 -12.65 -10.68 17.20
N GLU A 77 -12.01 -11.61 16.48
CA GLU A 77 -12.22 -13.03 16.69
C GLU A 77 -11.76 -13.33 18.14
N GLU A 78 -12.72 -13.72 18.97
CA GLU A 78 -12.63 -13.91 20.43
C GLU A 78 -11.78 -15.13 20.82
#